data_AF-A0A356ARV2-F1
#
_entry.id   AF-A0A356ARV2-F1
#
_cell.length_a   1.000
_cell.length_b   1.000
_cell.length_c   1.000
_cell.angle_alpha   90.00
_cell.angle_beta   90.00
_cell.angle_gamma   90.00
#
_symmetry.space_group_name_H-M   'P 1'
#
loop_
_entity.id
_entity.type
_entity.pdbx_description
1 polymer ?
#
loop_
_entity_poly.entity_id
_entity_poly.type
_entity_poly.pdbx_seq_one_letter_code
_entity_poly.pdbx_strand_id
1 'polypeptide(L)'
;MKILLFTVAMLIIQESASYAGTFIGKLFPYRTIDPYNVFLRKYIHHIVQMFFALFLLVIIKKLTKKPIGFTWSNQKTGLSYVTYYTILIGIVLLIITFRTYRIASAIRFAYPLTARNMIGSLSFQLFMSGPSEEILFRALPIFAFSAVFKKSIKIYKGISLECILAALLFSFAHMDSLVVNFRIVYAFVLGIVYGVTYQKTNSIYYPMMMHSISNVLSEGIGYLFSIFG
;
A
#
# COMPACT_ATOMS: atom_id res chain seq x y z
N MET A 1 24.86 -8.00 10.56
CA MET A 1 25.38 -7.55 9.25
C MET A 1 24.55 -8.04 8.05
N LYS A 2 24.34 -9.35 7.85
CA LYS A 2 23.61 -9.88 6.66
C LYS A 2 22.15 -9.41 6.52
N ILE A 3 21.38 -9.39 7.62
CA ILE A 3 19.97 -8.94 7.60
C ILE A 3 19.89 -7.46 7.20
N LEU A 4 20.67 -6.60 7.85
CA LEU A 4 20.73 -5.17 7.55
C LEU A 4 21.06 -4.91 6.07
N LEU A 5 22.11 -5.55 5.55
CA LEU A 5 22.49 -5.41 4.14
C LEU A 5 21.34 -5.79 3.19
N PHE A 6 20.65 -6.89 3.47
CA PHE A 6 19.55 -7.35 2.64
C PHE A 6 18.32 -6.42 2.76
N THR A 7 18.03 -5.88 3.94
CA THR A 7 16.99 -4.87 4.12
C THR A 7 17.30 -3.59 3.35
N VAL A 8 18.55 -3.11 3.40
CA VAL A 8 18.99 -1.93 2.62
C VAL A 8 18.89 -2.20 1.12
N ALA A 9 19.30 -3.39 0.65
CA ALA A 9 19.15 -3.78 -0.74
C ALA A 9 17.67 -3.79 -1.18
N MET A 10 16.77 -4.27 -0.31
CA MET A 10 15.34 -4.29 -0.60
C MET A 10 14.74 -2.88 -0.64
N LEU A 11 15.19 -1.96 0.21
CA LEU A 11 14.84 -0.54 0.14
C LEU A 11 15.25 0.06 -1.21
N ILE A 12 16.50 -0.16 -1.64
CA ILE A 12 17.01 0.33 -2.93
C ILE A 12 16.16 -0.20 -4.09
N ILE A 13 15.78 -1.49 -4.05
CA ILE A 13 14.90 -2.11 -5.06
C ILE A 13 13.54 -1.39 -5.13
N GLN A 14 12.94 -1.10 -3.98
CA GLN A 14 11.64 -0.44 -3.89
C GLN A 14 11.68 1.00 -4.37
N GLU A 15 12.71 1.75 -3.96
CA GLU A 15 12.94 3.11 -4.44
C GLU A 15 13.24 3.14 -5.94
N SER A 16 13.98 2.17 -6.47
CA SER A 16 14.24 2.04 -7.91
C SER A 16 12.95 1.82 -8.70
N ALA A 17 12.05 0.97 -8.20
CA ALA A 17 10.75 0.75 -8.82
C ALA A 17 9.90 2.04 -8.82
N SER A 18 9.88 2.77 -7.70
CA SER A 18 9.20 4.06 -7.58
C SER A 18 9.78 5.13 -8.51
N TYR A 19 11.10 5.20 -8.61
CA TYR A 19 11.79 6.11 -9.51
C TYR A 19 11.46 5.80 -10.97
N ALA A 20 11.52 4.53 -11.38
CA ALA A 20 11.16 4.09 -12.73
C ALA A 20 9.70 4.44 -13.07
N GLY A 21 8.76 4.20 -12.15
CA GLY A 21 7.36 4.58 -12.33
C GLY A 21 7.17 6.08 -12.46
N THR A 22 7.91 6.87 -11.68
CA THR A 22 7.89 8.33 -11.76
C THR A 22 8.45 8.84 -13.08
N PHE A 23 9.54 8.25 -13.56
CA PHE A 23 10.16 8.59 -14.83
C PHE A 23 9.23 8.30 -15.99
N ILE A 24 8.72 7.07 -16.10
CA ILE A 24 7.80 6.66 -17.18
C ILE A 24 6.49 7.45 -17.12
N GLY A 25 5.96 7.69 -15.93
CA GLY A 25 4.77 8.51 -15.71
C GLY A 25 4.93 10.00 -16.08
N LYS A 26 6.13 10.48 -16.43
CA LYS A 26 6.32 11.85 -16.98
C LYS A 26 6.35 11.88 -18.50
N LEU A 27 6.44 10.72 -19.17
CA LEU A 27 6.61 10.63 -20.62
C LEU A 27 5.32 10.85 -21.40
N PHE A 28 4.15 10.81 -20.74
CA PHE A 28 2.84 10.88 -21.39
C PHE A 28 2.12 12.20 -21.08
N PRO A 29 1.42 12.79 -22.06
CA PRO A 29 0.53 13.92 -21.82
C PRO A 29 -0.84 13.44 -21.31
N TYR A 30 -1.23 13.84 -20.10
CA TYR A 30 -2.51 13.44 -19.50
C TYR A 30 -3.63 14.47 -19.63
N ARG A 31 -3.31 15.68 -20.08
CA ARG A 31 -4.16 16.88 -19.91
C ARG A 31 -5.58 16.75 -20.47
N THR A 32 -5.79 15.93 -21.50
CA THR A 32 -7.10 15.74 -22.13
C THR A 32 -8.08 14.96 -21.23
N ILE A 33 -7.57 13.95 -20.52
CA ILE A 33 -8.39 13.02 -19.72
C ILE A 33 -8.26 13.33 -18.23
N ASP A 34 -7.07 13.69 -17.76
CA ASP A 34 -6.76 14.04 -16.37
C ASP A 34 -5.98 15.36 -16.31
N PRO A 35 -6.67 16.51 -16.48
CA PRO A 35 -6.05 17.84 -16.55
C PRO A 35 -5.18 18.19 -15.34
N TYR A 36 -5.54 17.64 -14.17
CA TYR A 36 -4.90 17.94 -12.88
C TYR A 36 -3.94 16.83 -12.41
N ASN A 37 -3.70 15.80 -13.24
CA ASN A 37 -2.88 14.62 -12.90
C ASN A 37 -3.31 13.93 -11.59
N VAL A 38 -4.61 13.89 -11.31
CA VAL A 38 -5.18 13.33 -10.07
C VAL A 38 -5.03 11.81 -10.04
N PHE A 39 -5.12 11.14 -11.20
CA PHE A 39 -5.20 9.68 -11.29
C PHE A 39 -4.35 9.04 -12.39
N LEU A 40 -4.33 9.51 -13.64
CA LEU A 40 -3.69 8.79 -14.76
C LEU A 40 -2.18 8.65 -14.57
N ARG A 41 -1.52 9.73 -14.16
CA ARG A 41 -0.09 9.69 -13.86
C ARG A 41 0.23 8.70 -12.75
N LYS A 42 -0.63 8.64 -11.72
CA LYS A 42 -0.49 7.68 -10.62
C LYS A 42 -0.71 6.24 -11.11
N TYR A 43 -1.69 6.00 -11.97
CA TYR A 43 -1.89 4.70 -12.62
C TYR A 43 -0.63 4.22 -13.32
N ILE A 44 -0.04 5.02 -14.20
CA ILE A 44 1.17 4.62 -14.93
C ILE A 44 2.34 4.36 -13.97
N HIS A 45 2.54 5.23 -12.99
CA HIS A 45 3.57 5.03 -11.96
C HIS A 45 3.42 3.69 -11.24
N HIS A 46 2.21 3.37 -10.78
CA HIS A 46 1.95 2.14 -10.02
C HIS A 46 1.95 0.89 -10.90
N ILE A 47 1.52 0.98 -12.16
CA ILE A 47 1.62 -0.12 -13.12
C ILE A 47 3.09 -0.54 -13.31
N VAL A 48 3.98 0.43 -13.51
CA VAL A 48 5.42 0.17 -13.66
C VAL A 48 6.00 -0.46 -12.40
N GLN A 49 5.72 0.11 -11.22
CA GLN A 49 6.15 -0.45 -9.94
C GLN A 49 5.68 -1.89 -9.75
N MET A 50 4.40 -2.16 -10.03
CA MET A 50 3.79 -3.47 -9.91
C MET A 50 4.47 -4.48 -10.82
N PHE A 51 4.69 -4.15 -12.10
CA PHE A 51 5.36 -5.06 -13.03
C PHE A 51 6.81 -5.31 -12.66
N PHE A 52 7.52 -4.28 -12.16
CA PHE A 52 8.87 -4.43 -11.64
C PHE A 52 8.91 -5.43 -10.47
N ALA A 53 8.01 -5.28 -9.50
CA ALA A 53 7.92 -6.17 -8.35
C ALA A 53 7.52 -7.61 -8.74
N LEU A 54 6.55 -7.76 -9.65
CA LEU A 54 6.13 -9.06 -10.19
C LEU A 54 7.28 -9.78 -10.90
N PHE A 55 8.07 -9.06 -11.70
CA PHE A 55 9.24 -9.61 -12.38
C PHE A 55 10.23 -10.21 -11.37
N LEU A 56 10.56 -9.48 -10.30
CA LEU A 56 11.45 -9.98 -9.24
C LEU A 56 10.84 -11.16 -8.48
N LEU A 57 9.54 -11.11 -8.17
CA LEU A 57 8.83 -12.22 -7.53
C LEU A 57 8.89 -13.50 -8.37
N VAL A 58 8.75 -13.41 -9.70
CA VAL A 58 8.88 -14.58 -10.59
C VAL A 58 10.31 -15.15 -10.54
N ILE A 59 11.34 -14.30 -10.54
CA ILE A 59 12.73 -14.76 -10.40
C ILE A 59 12.94 -15.49 -9.09
N ILE A 60 12.56 -14.89 -7.96
CA ILE A 60 12.72 -15.51 -6.63
C ILE A 60 11.90 -16.80 -6.53
N LYS A 61 10.69 -16.84 -7.09
CA LYS A 61 9.86 -18.05 -7.14
C LYS A 61 10.55 -19.17 -7.90
N LYS A 62 11.15 -18.89 -9.06
CA LYS A 62 11.89 -19.89 -9.85
C LYS A 62 13.09 -20.44 -9.07
N LEU A 63 13.82 -19.58 -8.37
CA LEU A 63 15.00 -19.96 -7.59
C LEU A 63 14.65 -20.77 -6.33
N THR A 64 13.54 -20.44 -5.66
CA THR A 64 13.17 -21.04 -4.36
C THR A 64 12.15 -22.15 -4.45
N LYS A 65 11.38 -22.22 -5.55
CA LYS A 65 10.22 -23.11 -5.75
C LYS A 65 9.12 -22.97 -4.67
N LYS A 66 9.14 -21.91 -3.86
CA LYS A 66 8.14 -21.64 -2.81
C LYS A 66 6.93 -20.89 -3.39
N PRO A 67 5.72 -21.06 -2.83
CA PRO A 67 4.53 -20.32 -3.25
C PRO A 67 4.61 -18.84 -2.82
N ILE A 68 4.15 -17.94 -3.69
CA ILE A 68 4.16 -16.47 -3.51
C ILE A 68 2.82 -15.89 -3.02
N GLY A 69 1.83 -16.74 -2.74
CA GLY A 69 0.56 -16.33 -2.13
C GLY A 69 -0.40 -15.56 -3.06
N PHE A 70 -0.32 -15.74 -4.37
CA PHE A 70 -1.34 -15.27 -5.32
C PHE A 70 -2.47 -16.31 -5.44
N THR A 71 -3.12 -16.59 -4.31
CA THR A 71 -4.15 -17.63 -4.17
C THR A 71 -5.29 -17.14 -3.30
N TRP A 72 -6.51 -17.60 -3.54
CA TRP A 72 -7.66 -17.36 -2.65
C TRP A 72 -7.69 -18.34 -1.47
N SER A 73 -6.54 -18.61 -0.87
CA SER A 73 -6.45 -19.51 0.29
C SER A 73 -7.11 -18.89 1.51
N ASN A 74 -7.65 -19.74 2.38
CA ASN A 74 -8.21 -19.35 3.68
C ASN A 74 -9.26 -18.23 3.62
N GLN A 75 -10.21 -18.34 2.67
CA GLN A 75 -11.19 -17.29 2.33
C GLN A 75 -12.00 -16.80 3.52
N LYS A 76 -12.48 -17.71 4.36
CA LYS A 76 -13.25 -17.33 5.56
C LYS A 76 -12.44 -16.38 6.45
N THR A 77 -11.19 -16.75 6.79
CA THR A 77 -10.32 -15.90 7.60
C THR A 77 -9.93 -14.60 6.90
N GLY A 78 -9.62 -14.67 5.60
CA GLY A 78 -9.23 -13.50 4.81
C GLY A 78 -10.35 -12.47 4.71
N LEU A 79 -11.56 -12.90 4.34
CA LEU A 79 -12.74 -12.03 4.28
C LEU A 79 -13.11 -11.49 5.67
N SER A 80 -13.00 -12.29 6.73
CA SER A 80 -13.18 -11.76 8.10
C SER A 80 -12.20 -10.64 8.41
N TYR A 81 -10.91 -10.77 8.05
CA TYR A 81 -9.92 -9.72 8.26
C TYR A 81 -10.24 -8.46 7.45
N VAL A 82 -10.63 -8.60 6.18
CA VAL A 82 -11.09 -7.48 5.36
C VAL A 82 -12.26 -6.76 6.03
N THR A 83 -13.28 -7.50 6.50
CA THR A 83 -14.48 -6.91 7.12
C THR A 83 -14.15 -6.16 8.41
N TYR A 84 -13.48 -6.82 9.37
CA TYR A 84 -13.15 -6.18 10.65
C TYR A 84 -12.26 -4.96 10.47
N TYR A 85 -11.28 -5.07 9.56
CA TYR A 85 -10.41 -3.95 9.23
C TYR A 85 -11.18 -2.79 8.62
N THR A 86 -12.08 -3.06 7.66
CA THR A 86 -12.89 -2.04 6.97
C THR A 86 -13.74 -1.25 7.96
N ILE A 87 -14.42 -1.93 8.89
CA ILE A 87 -15.23 -1.28 9.93
C ILE A 87 -14.34 -0.41 10.83
N LEU A 88 -13.25 -0.99 11.35
CA LEU A 88 -12.36 -0.29 12.27
C LEU A 88 -11.72 0.94 11.61
N ILE A 89 -11.16 0.77 10.41
CA ILE A 89 -10.48 1.87 9.71
C ILE A 89 -11.47 2.94 9.28
N GLY A 90 -12.69 2.57 8.88
CA GLY A 90 -13.75 3.52 8.58
C GLY A 90 -14.09 4.42 9.76
N ILE A 91 -14.25 3.83 10.96
CA ILE A 91 -14.49 4.59 12.20
C ILE A 91 -13.31 5.52 12.50
N VAL A 92 -12.08 5.02 12.43
CA VAL A 92 -10.86 5.81 12.69
C VAL A 92 -10.75 6.98 11.72
N LEU A 93 -10.94 6.75 10.42
CA LEU A 93 -10.88 7.77 9.39
C LEU A 93 -11.97 8.83 9.55
N LEU A 94 -13.20 8.43 9.91
CA LEU A 94 -14.29 9.36 10.24
C LEU A 94 -13.92 10.25 11.43
N ILE A 95 -13.40 9.68 12.52
CA ILE A 95 -13.00 10.44 13.70
C ILE A 95 -11.89 11.44 13.36
N ILE A 96 -10.85 11.00 12.65
CA ILE A 96 -9.72 11.86 12.26
C ILE A 96 -10.20 12.98 11.33
N THR A 97 -11.00 12.66 10.32
CA THR A 97 -11.51 13.65 9.35
C THR A 97 -12.43 14.66 10.04
N PHE A 98 -13.34 14.19 10.89
CA PHE A 98 -14.23 15.06 11.66
C PHE A 98 -13.43 16.02 12.57
N ARG A 99 -12.44 15.51 13.32
CA ARG A 99 -11.57 16.37 14.15
C ARG A 99 -10.82 17.40 13.31
N THR A 100 -10.30 16.98 12.16
CA THR A 100 -9.59 17.88 11.23
C THR A 100 -10.52 18.97 10.72
N TYR A 101 -11.74 18.61 10.30
CA TYR A 101 -12.76 19.56 9.87
C TYR A 101 -13.13 20.55 10.98
N ARG A 102 -13.28 20.11 12.23
CA ARG A 102 -13.58 20.99 13.37
C ARG A 102 -12.47 22.01 13.66
N ILE A 103 -11.22 21.69 13.36
CA ILE A 103 -10.06 22.58 13.59
C ILE A 103 -9.84 23.51 12.40
N ALA A 104 -9.87 22.96 11.18
CA ALA A 104 -9.56 23.72 9.95
C ALA A 104 -10.77 24.46 9.36
N SER A 105 -11.98 24.13 9.80
CA SER A 105 -13.27 24.64 9.30
C SER A 105 -13.51 24.43 7.79
N ALA A 106 -12.67 23.62 7.13
CA ALA A 106 -12.83 23.17 5.77
C ALA A 106 -11.85 22.01 5.48
N ILE A 107 -12.26 21.06 4.63
CA ILE A 107 -11.35 20.14 3.95
C ILE A 107 -11.15 20.67 2.53
N ARG A 108 -9.90 20.90 2.12
CA ARG A 108 -9.56 21.49 0.81
C ARG A 108 -8.72 20.52 -0.02
N PHE A 109 -9.01 20.48 -1.31
CA PHE A 109 -8.26 19.69 -2.30
C PHE A 109 -7.49 20.61 -3.25
N ALA A 110 -6.34 20.15 -3.74
CA ALA A 110 -5.49 20.88 -4.68
C ALA A 110 -6.05 20.91 -6.12
N TYR A 111 -7.23 20.33 -6.35
CA TYR A 111 -7.90 20.22 -7.63
C TYR A 111 -9.43 20.35 -7.44
N PRO A 112 -10.18 20.77 -8.46
CA PRO A 112 -11.63 20.90 -8.36
C PRO A 112 -12.30 19.52 -8.25
N LEU A 113 -13.31 19.41 -7.37
CA LEU A 113 -14.08 18.18 -7.14
C LEU A 113 -15.15 17.97 -8.23
N THR A 114 -14.70 17.82 -9.47
CA THR A 114 -15.56 17.38 -10.58
C THR A 114 -15.80 15.87 -10.51
N ALA A 115 -16.91 15.39 -11.06
CA ALA A 115 -17.20 13.96 -11.15
C ALA A 115 -16.04 13.19 -11.81
N ARG A 116 -15.41 13.77 -12.83
CA ARG A 116 -14.22 13.21 -13.49
C ARG A 116 -13.06 12.99 -12.53
N ASN A 117 -12.67 14.03 -11.78
CA ASN A 117 -11.53 13.95 -10.87
C ASN A 117 -11.81 12.98 -9.70
N MET A 118 -13.03 13.04 -9.14
CA MET A 118 -13.44 12.18 -8.04
C MET A 118 -13.49 10.70 -8.46
N ILE A 119 -14.18 10.39 -9.57
CA ILE A 119 -14.29 9.01 -10.06
C ILE A 119 -12.92 8.48 -10.45
N GLY A 120 -12.10 9.27 -11.15
CA GLY A 120 -10.74 8.86 -11.53
C GLY A 120 -9.83 8.61 -10.32
N SER A 121 -9.90 9.46 -9.29
CA SER A 121 -9.12 9.27 -8.06
C SER A 121 -9.58 8.03 -7.31
N LEU A 122 -10.89 7.88 -7.08
CA LEU A 122 -11.45 6.70 -6.39
C LEU A 122 -11.19 5.41 -7.17
N SER A 123 -11.22 5.44 -8.51
CA SER A 123 -10.88 4.27 -9.32
C SER A 123 -9.41 3.90 -9.15
N PHE A 124 -8.50 4.89 -9.13
CA PHE A 124 -7.09 4.66 -8.85
C PHE A 124 -6.91 4.03 -7.47
N GLN A 125 -7.58 4.57 -6.45
CA GLN A 125 -7.50 4.04 -5.09
C GLN A 125 -8.05 2.63 -4.98
N LEU A 126 -9.16 2.33 -5.66
CA LEU A 126 -9.77 1.01 -5.62
C LEU A 126 -8.93 -0.05 -6.35
N PHE A 127 -8.45 0.27 -7.54
CA PHE A 127 -7.93 -0.74 -8.47
C PHE A 127 -6.41 -0.81 -8.57
N MET A 128 -5.67 0.20 -8.12
CA MET A 128 -4.24 0.27 -8.42
C MET A 128 -3.33 0.55 -7.21
N SER A 129 -3.71 1.44 -6.29
CA SER A 129 -2.84 1.75 -5.14
C SER A 129 -2.60 0.52 -4.26
N GLY A 130 -3.67 -0.16 -3.81
CA GLY A 130 -3.57 -1.41 -3.07
C GLY A 130 -2.81 -2.51 -3.82
N PRO A 131 -3.26 -2.95 -5.01
CA PRO A 131 -2.58 -4.01 -5.78
C PRO A 131 -1.09 -3.76 -6.01
N SER A 132 -0.70 -2.57 -6.47
CA SER A 132 0.71 -2.27 -6.72
C SER A 132 1.55 -2.30 -5.44
N GLU A 133 1.12 -1.57 -4.41
CA GLU A 133 1.93 -1.38 -3.20
C GLU A 133 2.02 -2.66 -2.34
N GLU A 134 0.97 -3.47 -2.30
CA GLU A 134 1.02 -4.76 -1.60
C GLU A 134 1.95 -5.75 -2.31
N ILE A 135 2.04 -5.72 -3.65
CA ILE A 135 3.01 -6.56 -4.36
C ILE A 135 4.44 -6.09 -4.05
N LEU A 136 4.69 -4.78 -4.13
CA LEU A 136 6.03 -4.21 -3.98
C LEU A 136 6.57 -4.26 -2.54
N PHE A 137 5.75 -3.94 -1.54
CA PHE A 137 6.23 -3.82 -0.16
C PHE A 137 5.75 -4.94 0.76
N ARG A 138 4.90 -5.87 0.30
CA ARG A 138 4.43 -6.99 1.13
C ARG A 138 4.84 -8.31 0.51
N ALA A 139 4.27 -8.68 -0.64
CA ALA A 139 4.59 -9.95 -1.28
C ALA A 139 6.10 -10.07 -1.57
N LEU A 140 6.71 -9.08 -2.23
CA LEU A 140 8.13 -9.10 -2.57
C LEU A 140 9.06 -9.23 -1.35
N PRO A 141 9.06 -8.28 -0.38
CA PRO A 141 9.99 -8.35 0.74
C PRO A 141 9.71 -9.52 1.68
N ILE A 142 8.44 -9.82 2.02
CA ILE A 142 8.14 -10.92 2.95
C ILE A 142 8.58 -12.25 2.35
N PHE A 143 8.35 -12.46 1.04
CA PHE A 143 8.79 -13.66 0.34
C PHE A 143 10.33 -13.73 0.25
N ALA A 144 10.98 -12.62 -0.12
CA ALA A 144 12.43 -12.54 -0.23
C ALA A 144 13.14 -12.78 1.12
N PHE A 145 12.68 -12.14 2.20
CA PHE A 145 13.19 -12.38 3.55
C PHE A 145 12.98 -13.83 3.98
N SER A 146 11.79 -14.39 3.76
CA SER A 146 11.49 -15.79 4.08
C SER A 146 12.36 -16.79 3.29
N ALA A 147 12.78 -16.43 2.08
CA ALA A 147 13.73 -17.21 1.29
C ALA A 147 15.14 -17.16 1.90
N VAL A 148 15.63 -15.96 2.25
CA VAL A 148 16.96 -15.76 2.85
C VAL A 148 17.06 -16.38 4.24
N PHE A 149 16.04 -16.22 5.08
CA PHE A 149 16.00 -16.77 6.43
C PHE A 149 15.74 -18.29 6.44
N LYS A 150 15.39 -18.87 5.28
CA LYS A 150 14.98 -20.27 5.06
C LYS A 150 13.69 -20.68 5.78
N LYS A 151 13.34 -20.01 6.88
CA LYS A 151 12.11 -20.15 7.67
C LYS A 151 11.56 -18.77 8.05
N SER A 152 10.26 -18.69 8.35
CA SER A 152 9.69 -17.48 8.97
C SER A 152 10.08 -17.40 10.45
N ILE A 153 10.55 -16.24 10.90
CA ILE A 153 10.98 -15.99 12.27
C ILE A 153 9.84 -15.28 13.01
N LYS A 154 9.12 -16.01 13.87
CA LYS A 154 8.03 -15.45 14.68
C LYS A 154 8.58 -14.68 15.88
N ILE A 155 8.06 -13.48 16.11
CA ILE A 155 8.48 -12.59 17.20
C ILE A 155 7.40 -12.55 18.28
N TYR A 156 6.16 -12.18 17.94
CA TYR A 156 5.08 -12.04 18.92
C TYR A 156 3.70 -12.22 18.29
N LYS A 157 2.82 -13.01 18.92
CA LYS A 157 1.40 -13.21 18.55
C LYS A 157 1.12 -13.33 17.03
N GLY A 158 2.00 -14.02 16.31
CA GLY A 158 1.89 -14.26 14.87
C GLY A 158 2.61 -13.25 13.96
N ILE A 159 3.09 -12.13 14.50
CA ILE A 159 3.96 -11.17 13.83
C ILE A 159 5.35 -11.79 13.64
N SER A 160 5.87 -11.73 12.43
CA SER A 160 7.19 -12.22 12.07
C SER A 160 8.20 -11.09 11.86
N LEU A 161 9.49 -11.42 11.90
CA LEU A 161 10.55 -10.49 11.56
C LEU A 161 10.42 -10.00 10.12
N GLU A 162 10.04 -10.87 9.17
CA GLU A 162 9.83 -10.48 7.77
C GLU A 162 8.73 -9.42 7.65
N CYS A 163 7.64 -9.58 8.40
CA CYS A 163 6.54 -8.62 8.46
C CYS A 163 6.98 -7.28 9.05
N ILE A 164 7.76 -7.29 10.14
CA ILE A 164 8.29 -6.07 10.76
C ILE A 164 9.22 -5.34 9.78
N LEU A 165 10.15 -6.05 9.14
CA LEU A 165 11.07 -5.45 8.18
C LEU A 165 10.33 -4.88 6.96
N ALA A 166 9.34 -5.60 6.43
CA ALA A 166 8.51 -5.11 5.34
C ALA A 166 7.69 -3.87 5.73
N ALA A 167 7.12 -3.84 6.93
CA ALA A 167 6.40 -2.68 7.45
C ALA A 167 7.32 -1.47 7.66
N LEU A 168 8.55 -1.68 8.15
CA LEU A 168 9.55 -0.61 8.27
C LEU A 168 9.88 -0.03 6.89
N LEU A 169 10.13 -0.88 5.89
CA LEU A 169 10.40 -0.45 4.52
C LEU A 169 9.23 0.38 3.94
N PHE A 170 8.00 -0.06 4.17
CA PHE A 170 6.80 0.66 3.75
C PHE A 170 6.69 2.04 4.43
N SER A 171 6.99 2.14 5.72
CA SER A 171 7.05 3.41 6.43
C SER A 171 8.13 4.34 5.92
N PHE A 172 9.31 3.82 5.57
CA PHE A 172 10.39 4.62 4.99
C PHE A 172 9.96 5.25 3.66
N ALA A 173 9.24 4.53 2.81
CA ALA A 173 8.70 5.06 1.57
C ALA A 173 7.65 6.19 1.77
N HIS A 174 7.14 6.37 2.99
CA HIS A 174 6.21 7.43 3.36
C HIS A 174 6.88 8.63 4.05
N MET A 175 8.20 8.59 4.25
CA MET A 175 8.96 9.68 4.85
C MET A 175 9.15 10.82 3.85
N ASP A 176 8.72 12.02 4.23
CA ASP A 176 9.00 13.28 3.55
C ASP A 176 10.09 14.10 4.26
N SER A 177 10.44 13.70 5.48
CA SER A 177 11.49 14.28 6.32
C SER A 177 12.04 13.22 7.27
N LEU A 178 13.13 13.54 7.98
CA LEU A 178 13.68 12.67 9.03
C LEU A 178 12.85 12.66 10.33
N VAL A 179 11.78 13.47 10.41
CA VAL A 179 10.94 13.57 11.61
C VAL A 179 9.85 12.50 11.57
N VAL A 180 9.85 11.63 12.57
CA VAL A 180 8.78 10.63 12.74
C VAL A 180 7.48 11.35 13.11
N ASN A 181 6.49 11.25 12.22
CA ASN A 181 5.18 11.86 12.37
C ASN A 181 4.07 10.80 12.32
N PHE A 182 2.82 11.24 12.49
CA PHE A 182 1.65 10.36 12.46
C PHE A 182 1.58 9.50 11.19
N ARG A 183 1.92 10.04 10.02
CA ARG A 183 1.88 9.32 8.74
C ARG A 183 2.82 8.12 8.73
N ILE A 184 4.03 8.29 9.26
CA ILE A 184 5.06 7.22 9.31
C ILE A 184 4.62 6.10 10.27
N VAL A 185 4.11 6.47 11.45
CA VAL A 185 3.59 5.52 12.44
C VAL A 185 2.35 4.79 11.91
N TYR A 186 1.46 5.53 11.26
CA TYR A 186 0.25 4.98 10.64
C TYR A 186 0.60 3.98 9.54
N ALA A 187 1.52 4.33 8.63
CA ALA A 187 2.02 3.43 7.60
C ALA A 187 2.67 2.17 8.20
N PHE A 188 3.40 2.30 9.32
CA PHE A 188 4.04 1.16 9.99
C PHE A 188 2.99 0.19 10.53
N VAL A 189 2.01 0.72 11.27
CA VAL A 189 0.94 -0.08 11.87
C VAL A 189 0.13 -0.80 10.79
N LEU A 190 -0.25 -0.09 9.72
CA LEU A 190 -0.95 -0.70 8.59
C LEU A 190 -0.10 -1.76 7.89
N GLY A 191 1.20 -1.50 7.67
CA GLY A 191 2.13 -2.46 7.09
C GLY A 191 2.19 -3.76 7.89
N ILE A 192 2.20 -3.68 9.22
CA ILE A 192 2.13 -4.86 10.09
C ILE A 192 0.80 -5.60 9.92
N VAL A 193 -0.32 -4.88 9.95
CA VAL A 193 -1.67 -5.48 9.81
C VAL A 193 -1.79 -6.22 8.49
N TYR A 194 -1.39 -5.61 7.38
CA TYR A 194 -1.41 -6.20 6.05
C TYR A 194 -0.46 -7.41 5.94
N GLY A 195 0.76 -7.31 6.47
CA GLY A 195 1.72 -8.41 6.45
C GLY A 195 1.29 -9.60 7.30
N VAL A 196 0.65 -9.37 8.45
CA VAL A 196 0.05 -10.44 9.26
C VAL A 196 -1.10 -11.11 8.52
N THR A 197 -1.98 -10.33 7.89
CA THR A 197 -3.07 -10.86 7.06
C THR A 197 -2.53 -11.73 5.94
N TYR A 198 -1.51 -11.25 5.23
CA TYR A 198 -0.84 -12.01 4.17
C TYR A 198 -0.32 -13.36 4.68
N GLN A 199 0.46 -13.37 5.76
CA GLN A 199 1.07 -14.60 6.28
C GLN A 199 0.04 -15.59 6.86
N LYS A 200 -1.03 -15.11 7.51
CA LYS A 200 -2.06 -15.98 8.09
C LYS A 200 -3.00 -16.58 7.06
N THR A 201 -3.26 -15.86 5.97
CA THR A 201 -4.16 -16.30 4.90
C THR A 201 -3.43 -16.99 3.76
N ASN A 202 -2.11 -16.82 3.68
CA ASN A 202 -1.27 -17.19 2.53
C ASN A 202 -1.77 -16.55 1.21
N SER A 203 -2.38 -15.36 1.30
CA SER A 203 -3.00 -14.67 0.18
C SER A 203 -2.72 -13.19 0.21
N ILE A 204 -2.11 -12.67 -0.87
CA ILE A 204 -1.87 -11.22 -1.03
C ILE A 204 -3.14 -10.46 -1.43
N TYR A 205 -4.20 -11.16 -1.86
CA TYR A 205 -5.43 -10.51 -2.30
C TYR A 205 -6.18 -9.82 -1.15
N TYR A 206 -6.20 -10.38 0.06
CA TYR A 206 -6.87 -9.70 1.19
C TYR A 206 -6.15 -8.41 1.64
N PRO A 207 -4.82 -8.38 1.78
CA PRO A 207 -4.08 -7.12 1.96
C PRO A 207 -4.38 -6.09 0.86
N MET A 208 -4.44 -6.51 -0.42
CA MET A 208 -4.78 -5.60 -1.52
C MET A 208 -6.17 -5.01 -1.35
N MET A 209 -7.16 -5.84 -1.01
CA MET A 209 -8.52 -5.38 -0.73
C MET A 209 -8.55 -4.42 0.45
N MET A 210 -7.92 -4.76 1.57
CA MET A 210 -7.86 -3.92 2.77
C MET A 210 -7.27 -2.54 2.45
N HIS A 211 -6.16 -2.51 1.71
CA HIS A 211 -5.50 -1.28 1.34
C HIS A 211 -6.32 -0.44 0.35
N SER A 212 -6.83 -1.05 -0.72
CA SER A 212 -7.71 -0.35 -1.66
C SER A 212 -8.94 0.24 -0.96
N ILE A 213 -9.58 -0.53 -0.07
CA ILE A 213 -10.76 -0.08 0.66
C ILE A 213 -10.41 1.08 1.61
N SER A 214 -9.32 1.00 2.37
CA SER A 214 -8.92 2.10 3.26
C SER A 214 -8.60 3.38 2.50
N ASN A 215 -7.97 3.27 1.33
CA ASN A 215 -7.69 4.43 0.48
C ASN A 215 -8.97 5.04 -0.10
N VAL A 216 -9.91 4.22 -0.58
CA VAL A 216 -11.23 4.67 -1.04
C VAL A 216 -12.01 5.35 0.08
N LEU A 217 -12.02 4.78 1.29
CA LEU A 217 -12.67 5.38 2.45
C LEU A 217 -12.03 6.72 2.81
N SER A 218 -10.69 6.79 2.85
CA SER A 218 -9.97 8.02 3.19
C SER A 218 -10.27 9.16 2.21
N GLU A 219 -10.17 8.91 0.90
CA GLU A 219 -10.47 9.94 -0.10
C GLU A 219 -11.97 10.26 -0.17
N GLY A 220 -12.83 9.24 -0.13
CA GLY A 220 -14.28 9.41 -0.21
C GLY A 220 -14.86 10.21 0.97
N ILE A 221 -14.44 9.91 2.21
CA ILE A 221 -14.83 10.69 3.39
C ILE A 221 -14.34 12.14 3.25
N GLY A 222 -13.11 12.35 2.77
CA GLY A 222 -12.59 13.68 2.50
C GLY A 222 -13.44 14.48 1.51
N TYR A 223 -13.90 13.84 0.44
CA TYR A 223 -14.83 14.46 -0.52
C TYR A 223 -16.17 14.83 0.12
N LEU A 224 -16.77 13.93 0.90
CA LEU A 224 -18.04 14.20 1.58
C LEU A 224 -17.93 15.43 2.50
N PHE A 225 -16.88 15.51 3.30
CA PHE A 225 -16.65 16.67 4.18
C PHE A 225 -16.28 17.95 3.42
N SER A 226 -15.64 17.84 2.25
CA SER A 226 -15.36 19.03 1.45
C SER A 226 -16.60 19.59 0.75
N ILE A 227 -17.59 18.75 0.46
CA ILE A 227 -18.80 19.13 -0.29
C ILE A 227 -19.94 19.52 0.66
N PHE A 228 -20.13 18.75 1.74
CA PHE A 228 -21.27 18.87 2.65
C PHE A 228 -20.90 19.31 4.07
N GLY A 229 -19.59 19.38 4.37
CA GLY A 229 -19.08 19.59 5.71
C GLY A 229 -19.29 21.01 6.21
#